data_AF-A0A2A2TIH0-F1
#
_entry.id   AF-A0A2A2TIH0-F1
#
_cell.length_a   1.000
_cell.length_b   1.000
_cell.length_c   1.000
_cell.angle_alpha   90.00
_cell.angle_beta   90.00
_cell.angle_gamma   90.00
#
_symmetry.space_group_name_H-M   'P 1'
#
loop_
_entity.id
_entity.type
_entity.pdbx_description
1 polymer ?
#
loop_
_entity_poly.entity_id
_entity_poly.type
_entity_poly.pdbx_seq_one_letter_code
_entity_poly.pdbx_strand_id
1 'polypeptide(L)'
;MNSMTNTLTFTVPLSFEAHSLAQKCRQGISNQAKAEQVYLNTLALYAVDNYLRCMGFKTDWEESDSRDNVAMIIMDVADLTVKNIGKLECRPVFADADILQIPPEVWEDRVGYVAVQLDSTLKSANILGFTRDAVAEFPLNKLQSLSDFLLYLSELEVVESRQEEKLSSIVKIGQWLEGLVDSGWENIDKLLQPQQLGLAFKQEMSVTRGQAIDLGMQLDKLSLALVVKITSEPHSEEVDILIQVHPMGEITLPEGVKLIISDESGETILEATSRDEDNWIQKEFSAELREKFKITITFGDSILTKDFEV
;
A
#
# COMPACT_ATOMS: atom_id res chain seq x y z
N MET A 1 7.99 -26.98 34.55
CA MET A 1 6.90 -27.27 33.59
C MET A 1 7.26 -26.54 32.31
N ASN A 2 7.86 -27.24 31.34
CA ASN A 2 8.30 -26.63 30.09
C ASN A 2 7.07 -26.42 29.20
N SER A 3 6.63 -25.17 29.07
CA SER A 3 5.70 -24.78 28.02
C SER A 3 6.44 -24.87 26.69
N MET A 4 6.33 -26.01 26.01
CA MET A 4 6.73 -26.13 24.60
C MET A 4 5.72 -25.32 23.77
N THR A 5 5.97 -24.03 23.60
CA THR A 5 5.37 -23.27 22.51
C THR A 5 5.94 -23.88 21.23
N ASN A 6 5.16 -24.76 20.60
CA ASN A 6 5.53 -25.40 19.35
C ASN A 6 5.47 -24.31 18.27
N THR A 7 6.58 -23.61 18.07
CA THR A 7 6.71 -22.58 17.03
C THR A 7 6.65 -23.31 15.69
N LEU A 8 5.52 -23.18 14.99
CA LEU A 8 5.35 -23.74 13.66
C LEU A 8 6.35 -23.05 12.72
N THR A 9 7.38 -23.79 12.31
CA THR A 9 8.35 -23.36 11.29
C THR A 9 7.87 -23.80 9.91
N PHE A 10 8.22 -23.05 8.87
CA PHE A 10 7.94 -23.43 7.49
C PHE A 10 9.22 -23.90 6.79
N THR A 11 9.23 -25.13 6.29
CA THR A 11 10.38 -25.71 5.60
C THR A 11 10.23 -25.56 4.09
N VAL A 12 11.22 -24.93 3.46
CA VAL A 12 11.33 -24.74 2.02
C VAL A 12 12.43 -25.65 1.47
N PRO A 13 12.16 -26.50 0.47
CA PRO A 13 13.22 -27.23 -0.22
C PRO A 13 14.06 -26.27 -1.07
N LEU A 14 15.37 -26.29 -0.89
CA LEU A 14 16.31 -25.52 -1.69
C LEU A 14 16.60 -26.30 -2.97
N SER A 15 15.86 -25.93 -4.01
CA SER A 15 15.88 -26.60 -5.31
C SER A 15 17.18 -26.32 -6.07
N PHE A 16 17.37 -27.02 -7.20
CA PHE A 16 18.44 -26.70 -8.14
C PHE A 16 18.39 -25.23 -8.61
N GLU A 17 17.19 -24.67 -8.76
CA GLU A 17 17.00 -23.27 -9.12
C GLU A 17 17.56 -22.33 -8.06
N ALA A 18 17.27 -22.58 -6.77
CA ALA A 18 17.79 -21.80 -5.65
C ALA A 18 19.32 -21.75 -5.67
N HIS A 19 19.95 -22.91 -5.85
CA HIS A 19 21.40 -23.00 -5.94
C HIS A 19 21.98 -22.38 -7.20
N SER A 20 21.33 -22.54 -8.35
CA SER A 20 21.76 -21.91 -9.60
C SER A 20 21.71 -20.38 -9.49
N LEU A 21 20.70 -19.86 -8.79
CA LEU A 21 20.56 -18.44 -8.52
C LEU A 21 21.68 -17.93 -7.61
N ALA A 22 21.87 -18.56 -6.46
CA ALA A 22 22.94 -18.21 -5.52
C ALA A 22 24.34 -18.32 -6.17
N GLN A 23 24.54 -19.31 -7.06
CA GLN A 23 25.78 -19.41 -7.85
C GLN A 23 25.98 -18.23 -8.79
N LYS A 24 24.92 -17.70 -9.42
CA LYS A 24 25.01 -16.53 -10.28
C LYS A 24 25.29 -15.26 -9.47
N CYS A 25 24.62 -15.05 -8.35
CA CYS A 25 24.80 -13.85 -7.52
C CYS A 25 26.22 -13.71 -6.97
N ARG A 26 26.89 -14.82 -6.64
CA ARG A 26 28.29 -14.79 -6.19
C ARG A 26 29.32 -14.68 -7.33
N GLN A 27 28.92 -14.79 -8.61
CA GLN A 27 29.88 -14.73 -9.72
C GLN A 27 30.53 -13.35 -9.81
N GLY A 28 31.85 -13.31 -9.91
CA GLY A 28 32.62 -12.05 -9.99
C GLY A 28 33.08 -11.49 -8.65
N ILE A 29 32.60 -12.04 -7.52
CA ILE A 29 33.11 -11.68 -6.19
C ILE A 29 34.44 -12.40 -5.95
N SER A 30 35.53 -11.62 -5.85
CA SER A 30 36.89 -12.16 -5.71
C SER A 30 37.20 -12.65 -4.30
N ASN A 31 36.54 -12.09 -3.28
CA ASN A 31 36.71 -12.49 -1.89
C ASN A 31 35.86 -13.74 -1.60
N GLN A 32 36.51 -14.85 -1.25
CA GLN A 32 35.84 -16.14 -1.01
C GLN A 32 34.82 -16.07 0.14
N ALA A 33 35.16 -15.41 1.25
CA ALA A 33 34.25 -15.28 2.40
C ALA A 33 33.00 -14.48 2.02
N LYS A 34 33.18 -13.39 1.26
CA LYS A 34 32.05 -12.59 0.78
C LYS A 34 31.19 -13.34 -0.24
N ALA A 35 31.82 -14.10 -1.13
CA ALA A 35 31.11 -14.92 -2.11
C ALA A 35 30.28 -16.02 -1.44
N GLU A 36 30.77 -16.60 -0.34
CA GLU A 36 30.03 -17.57 0.46
C GLU A 36 28.86 -16.91 1.22
N GLN A 37 29.09 -15.75 1.82
CA GLN A 37 28.05 -14.97 2.46
C GLN A 37 26.91 -14.61 1.49
N VAL A 38 27.23 -14.05 0.32
CA VAL A 38 26.23 -13.73 -0.72
C VAL A 38 25.45 -14.98 -1.14
N TYR A 39 26.14 -16.11 -1.27
CA TYR A 39 25.49 -17.38 -1.60
C TYR A 39 24.46 -17.80 -0.55
N LEU A 40 24.79 -17.72 0.74
CA LEU A 40 23.88 -18.07 1.84
C LEU A 40 22.71 -17.07 1.95
N ASN A 41 22.99 -15.77 1.80
CA ASN A 41 21.97 -14.72 1.76
C ASN A 41 20.97 -14.97 0.63
N THR A 42 21.44 -15.32 -0.58
CA THR A 42 20.55 -15.64 -1.71
C THR A 42 19.67 -16.85 -1.43
N LEU A 43 20.19 -17.89 -0.75
CA LEU A 43 19.38 -19.05 -0.37
C LEU A 43 18.31 -18.70 0.68
N ALA A 44 18.66 -17.87 1.66
CA ALA A 44 17.70 -17.38 2.65
C ALA A 44 16.59 -16.55 1.99
N LEU A 45 16.96 -15.64 1.10
CA LEU A 45 16.04 -14.82 0.32
C LEU A 45 15.11 -15.69 -0.54
N TYR A 46 15.65 -16.70 -1.25
CA TYR A 46 14.83 -17.63 -2.03
C TYR A 46 13.79 -18.35 -1.17
N ALA A 47 14.15 -18.76 0.05
CA ALA A 47 13.24 -19.42 0.96
C ALA A 47 12.08 -18.49 1.37
N VAL A 48 12.37 -17.25 1.74
CA VAL A 48 11.35 -16.26 2.14
C VAL A 48 10.47 -15.86 0.95
N ASP A 49 11.05 -15.66 -0.23
CA ASP A 49 10.31 -15.39 -1.48
C ASP A 49 9.30 -16.51 -1.76
N ASN A 50 9.75 -17.76 -1.70
CA ASN A 50 8.89 -18.91 -1.95
C ASN A 50 7.74 -18.99 -0.94
N TYR A 51 8.04 -18.79 0.34
CA TYR A 51 7.04 -18.79 1.40
C TYR A 51 5.99 -17.68 1.22
N LEU A 52 6.42 -16.44 1.00
CA LEU A 52 5.51 -15.30 0.84
C LEU A 52 4.61 -15.45 -0.39
N ARG A 53 5.17 -15.92 -1.51
CA ARG A 53 4.40 -16.25 -2.72
C ARG A 53 3.37 -17.33 -2.47
N CYS A 54 3.71 -18.37 -1.71
CA CYS A 54 2.75 -19.40 -1.31
C CYS A 54 1.62 -18.84 -0.43
N MET A 55 1.88 -17.80 0.35
CA MET A 55 0.89 -17.13 1.19
C MET A 55 0.12 -16.00 0.48
N GLY A 56 0.39 -15.78 -0.82
CA GLY A 56 -0.36 -14.85 -1.66
C GLY A 56 0.23 -13.44 -1.76
N PHE A 57 1.36 -13.18 -1.11
CA PHE A 57 2.06 -11.89 -1.24
C PHE A 57 2.83 -11.82 -2.56
N LYS A 58 2.83 -10.63 -3.17
CA LYS A 58 3.63 -10.36 -4.38
C LYS A 58 5.00 -9.85 -3.97
N THR A 59 6.04 -10.58 -4.34
CA THR A 59 7.43 -10.24 -4.09
C THR A 59 8.14 -9.86 -5.38
N ASP A 60 9.05 -8.89 -5.29
CA ASP A 60 9.82 -8.37 -6.42
C ASP A 60 11.30 -8.26 -6.09
N TRP A 61 12.04 -9.32 -6.41
CA TRP A 61 13.48 -9.33 -6.19
C TRP A 61 14.26 -8.52 -7.23
N GLU A 62 13.64 -8.09 -8.34
CA GLU A 62 14.31 -7.22 -9.32
C GLU A 62 14.66 -5.85 -8.73
N GLU A 63 13.80 -5.35 -7.83
CA GLU A 63 13.89 -4.04 -7.19
C GLU A 63 14.66 -4.04 -5.86
N SER A 64 15.30 -5.17 -5.50
CA SER A 64 16.03 -5.32 -4.24
C SER A 64 17.52 -5.00 -4.37
N ASP A 65 18.11 -4.43 -3.32
CA ASP A 65 19.54 -4.06 -3.25
C ASP A 65 20.44 -5.32 -3.39
N SER A 66 19.93 -6.47 -2.96
CA SER A 66 20.52 -7.81 -3.09
C SER A 66 20.67 -8.30 -4.53
N ARG A 67 20.26 -7.49 -5.50
CA ARG A 67 20.49 -7.71 -6.93
C ARG A 67 21.53 -6.75 -7.50
N ASP A 68 21.82 -5.65 -6.83
CA ASP A 68 22.86 -4.72 -7.23
C ASP A 68 24.25 -5.32 -6.88
N ASN A 69 25.08 -5.47 -7.92
CA ASN A 69 26.39 -6.11 -7.78
C ASN A 69 27.34 -5.31 -6.86
N VAL A 70 27.23 -3.99 -6.84
CA VAL A 70 28.02 -3.11 -5.97
C VAL A 70 27.54 -3.22 -4.53
N ALA A 71 26.22 -3.20 -4.31
CA ALA A 71 25.63 -3.38 -2.98
C ALA A 71 26.02 -4.74 -2.38
N MET A 72 25.91 -5.84 -3.13
CA MET A 72 26.32 -7.18 -2.67
C MET A 72 27.81 -7.27 -2.33
N ILE A 73 28.69 -6.54 -3.02
CA ILE A 73 30.13 -6.55 -2.73
C ILE A 73 30.43 -5.82 -1.42
N ILE A 74 29.74 -4.71 -1.16
CA ILE A 74 30.10 -3.76 -0.09
C ILE A 74 29.30 -4.00 1.20
N MET A 75 28.06 -4.49 1.10
CA MET A 75 27.12 -4.63 2.22
C MET A 75 26.69 -6.08 2.45
N ASP A 76 26.43 -6.46 3.70
CA ASP A 76 25.79 -7.73 4.03
C ASP A 76 24.27 -7.66 3.87
N VAL A 77 23.81 -7.54 2.61
CA VAL A 77 22.40 -7.37 2.28
C VAL A 77 21.77 -8.67 1.76
N ALA A 78 20.52 -8.89 2.15
CA ALA A 78 19.65 -9.99 1.77
C ALA A 78 18.17 -9.52 1.75
N ASP A 79 17.95 -8.31 1.27
CA ASP A 79 16.64 -7.68 1.17
C ASP A 79 15.75 -8.31 0.08
N LEU A 80 14.47 -8.43 0.41
CA LEU A 80 13.40 -8.86 -0.49
C LEU A 80 12.31 -7.80 -0.46
N THR A 81 12.06 -7.19 -1.61
CA THR A 81 10.97 -6.22 -1.75
C THR A 81 9.64 -6.97 -1.85
N VAL A 82 8.69 -6.60 -0.99
CA VAL A 82 7.30 -7.06 -1.04
C VAL A 82 6.46 -5.89 -1.53
N LYS A 83 5.71 -6.09 -2.62
CA LYS A 83 4.92 -5.04 -3.25
C LYS A 83 3.93 -4.47 -2.25
N ASN A 84 3.83 -3.14 -2.23
CA ASN A 84 2.89 -2.39 -1.40
C ASN A 84 3.09 -2.64 0.10
N ILE A 85 4.29 -3.06 0.53
CA ILE A 85 4.61 -3.27 1.96
C ILE A 85 5.99 -2.69 2.27
N GLY A 86 7.00 -2.99 1.44
CA GLY A 86 8.38 -2.55 1.65
C GLY A 86 9.39 -3.69 1.65
N LYS A 87 10.61 -3.43 2.15
CA LYS A 87 11.73 -4.39 2.10
C LYS A 87 11.85 -5.20 3.39
N LEU A 88 11.96 -6.52 3.24
CA LEU A 88 12.29 -7.45 4.32
C LEU A 88 13.73 -7.89 4.22
N GLU A 89 14.43 -7.99 5.34
CA GLU A 89 15.81 -8.49 5.36
C GLU A 89 15.84 -9.99 5.73
N CYS A 90 16.33 -10.84 4.82
CA CYS A 90 16.31 -12.30 4.97
C CYS A 90 17.66 -12.82 5.49
N ARG A 91 17.77 -13.09 6.80
CA ARG A 91 19.05 -13.39 7.45
C ARG A 91 19.27 -14.91 7.62
N PRO A 92 20.32 -15.49 7.02
CA PRO A 92 20.62 -16.91 7.22
C PRO A 92 21.17 -17.18 8.63
N VAL A 93 20.75 -18.30 9.22
CA VAL A 93 21.30 -18.85 10.47
C VAL A 93 21.56 -20.35 10.32
N PHE A 94 22.41 -20.91 11.18
CA PHE A 94 22.72 -22.34 11.20
C PHE A 94 22.05 -23.04 12.40
N ALA A 95 22.10 -24.37 12.42
CA ALA A 95 21.37 -25.20 13.38
C ALA A 95 21.71 -24.95 14.86
N ASP A 96 22.93 -24.49 15.13
CA ASP A 96 23.50 -24.22 16.45
C ASP A 96 23.50 -22.74 16.85
N ALA A 97 22.95 -21.86 16.00
CA ALA A 97 22.83 -20.45 16.31
C ALA A 97 21.71 -20.20 17.33
N ASP A 98 21.99 -19.36 18.32
CA ASP A 98 21.00 -18.81 19.27
C ASP A 98 20.67 -17.33 18.99
N ILE A 99 21.43 -16.70 18.10
CA ILE A 99 21.40 -15.27 17.82
C ILE A 99 21.27 -15.05 16.31
N LEU A 100 20.38 -14.13 15.94
CA LEU A 100 20.28 -13.53 14.61
C LEU A 100 21.20 -12.32 14.54
N GLN A 101 22.12 -12.32 13.56
CA GLN A 101 23.03 -11.20 13.32
C GLN A 101 22.42 -10.27 12.26
N ILE A 102 22.18 -9.01 12.64
CA ILE A 102 21.64 -7.96 11.77
C ILE A 102 22.70 -6.86 11.58
N PRO A 103 23.36 -6.81 10.42
CA PRO A 103 24.38 -5.80 10.12
C PRO A 103 23.82 -4.38 10.24
N PRO A 104 24.58 -3.40 10.78
CA PRO A 104 24.11 -2.03 10.94
C PRO A 104 23.75 -1.34 9.63
N GLU A 105 24.36 -1.75 8.51
CA GLU A 105 24.06 -1.21 7.19
C GLU A 105 22.65 -1.51 6.66
N VAL A 106 21.92 -2.44 7.29
CA VAL A 106 20.55 -2.82 6.88
C VAL A 106 19.51 -2.47 7.94
N TRP A 107 19.81 -1.56 8.88
CA TRP A 107 18.87 -1.18 9.94
C TRP A 107 17.75 -0.23 9.49
N GLU A 108 18.01 0.55 8.45
CA GLU A 108 17.07 1.53 7.89
C GLU A 108 16.39 0.97 6.63
N ASP A 109 15.24 1.52 6.28
CA ASP A 109 14.47 1.11 5.08
C ASP A 109 14.14 -0.39 5.04
N ARG A 110 13.88 -0.98 6.22
CA ARG A 110 13.42 -2.37 6.35
C ARG A 110 12.18 -2.42 7.23
N VAL A 111 11.14 -3.12 6.76
CA VAL A 111 9.91 -3.30 7.52
C VAL A 111 9.98 -4.49 8.49
N GLY A 112 11.01 -5.33 8.35
CA GLY A 112 11.26 -6.44 9.26
C GLY A 112 12.44 -7.32 8.84
N TYR A 113 12.85 -8.19 9.78
CA TYR A 113 13.99 -9.09 9.65
C TYR A 113 13.52 -10.52 9.87
N VAL A 114 13.78 -11.40 8.90
CA VAL A 114 13.32 -12.79 8.89
C VAL A 114 14.51 -13.72 9.11
N ALA A 115 14.42 -14.58 10.12
CA ALA A 115 15.45 -15.57 10.40
C ALA A 115 15.20 -16.87 9.62
N VAL A 116 16.19 -17.28 8.83
CA VAL A 116 16.11 -18.45 7.97
C VAL A 116 17.20 -19.44 8.32
N GLN A 117 16.83 -20.57 8.92
CA GLN A 117 17.77 -21.62 9.27
C GLN A 117 18.08 -22.49 8.05
N LEU A 118 19.33 -22.50 7.62
CA LEU A 118 19.81 -23.37 6.56
C LEU A 118 20.31 -24.70 7.16
N ASP A 119 19.91 -25.81 6.58
CA ASP A 119 20.43 -27.11 7.00
C ASP A 119 21.90 -27.29 6.59
N SER A 120 22.62 -28.18 7.26
CA SER A 120 24.06 -28.38 6.99
C SER A 120 24.37 -28.85 5.57
N THR A 121 23.38 -29.40 4.85
CA THR A 121 23.55 -29.83 3.46
C THR A 121 23.04 -28.81 2.44
N LEU A 122 22.50 -27.69 2.92
CA LEU A 122 21.86 -26.63 2.14
C LEU A 122 20.76 -27.13 1.18
N LYS A 123 20.09 -28.23 1.52
CA LYS A 123 18.96 -28.79 0.75
C LYS A 123 17.61 -28.26 1.21
N SER A 124 17.54 -27.67 2.39
CA SER A 124 16.30 -27.11 2.93
C SER A 124 16.58 -25.92 3.84
N ALA A 125 15.64 -24.98 3.84
CA ALA A 125 15.64 -23.83 4.73
C ALA A 125 14.39 -23.83 5.60
N ASN A 126 14.53 -23.58 6.89
CA ASN A 126 13.41 -23.41 7.81
C ASN A 126 13.26 -21.93 8.16
N ILE A 127 12.10 -21.36 7.89
CA ILE A 127 11.78 -20.01 8.33
C ILE A 127 11.36 -20.10 9.80
N LEU A 128 12.16 -19.50 10.68
CA LEU A 128 12.00 -19.63 12.14
C LEU A 128 10.99 -18.63 12.70
N GLY A 129 10.94 -17.42 12.13
CA GLY A 129 10.13 -16.31 12.62
C GLY A 129 10.70 -14.98 12.15
N PHE A 130 10.18 -13.89 12.71
CA PHE A 130 10.60 -12.53 12.35
C PHE A 130 10.74 -11.60 13.56
N THR A 131 11.42 -10.47 13.36
CA THR A 131 11.45 -9.34 14.29
C THR A 131 11.35 -8.02 13.54
N ARG A 132 10.89 -6.98 14.23
CA ARG A 132 10.87 -5.59 13.74
C ARG A 132 12.05 -4.79 14.29
N ASP A 133 12.70 -5.29 15.33
CA ASP A 133 13.78 -4.59 16.02
C ASP A 133 15.08 -4.73 15.24
N ALA A 134 15.59 -3.60 14.76
CA ALA A 134 16.90 -3.49 14.11
C ALA A 134 18.00 -3.40 15.18
N VAL A 135 18.50 -4.55 15.65
CA VAL A 135 19.59 -4.63 16.62
C VAL A 135 20.65 -5.62 16.14
N ALA A 136 21.94 -5.34 16.41
CA ALA A 136 23.07 -6.14 15.93
C ALA A 136 22.92 -7.64 16.23
N GLU A 137 22.51 -7.96 17.46
CA GLU A 137 22.35 -9.33 17.95
C GLU A 137 20.95 -9.51 18.53
N PHE A 138 20.09 -10.25 17.82
CA PHE A 138 18.73 -10.53 18.25
C PHE A 138 18.56 -12.01 18.67
N PRO A 139 18.13 -12.32 19.91
CA PRO A 139 17.93 -13.71 20.34
C PRO A 139 16.84 -14.44 19.54
N LEU A 140 17.14 -15.59 18.97
CA LEU A 140 16.19 -16.34 18.12
C LEU A 140 14.95 -16.81 18.89
N ASN A 141 15.06 -17.04 20.20
CA ASN A 141 13.93 -17.42 21.05
C ASN A 141 12.90 -16.30 21.28
N LYS A 142 13.22 -15.05 20.90
CA LYS A 142 12.32 -13.89 20.96
C LYS A 142 11.66 -13.56 19.62
N LEU A 143 11.94 -14.34 18.57
CA LEU A 143 11.29 -14.14 17.28
C LEU A 143 9.78 -14.31 17.41
N GLN A 144 9.06 -13.43 16.73
CA GLN A 144 7.61 -13.54 16.58
C GLN A 144 7.27 -14.69 15.61
N SER A 145 6.07 -15.26 15.78
CA SER A 145 5.66 -16.42 15.01
C SER A 145 5.41 -16.08 13.53
N LEU A 146 5.38 -17.11 12.68
CA LEU A 146 5.01 -16.94 11.27
C LEU A 146 3.56 -16.46 11.06
N SER A 147 2.65 -16.79 11.99
CA SER A 147 1.28 -16.29 11.93
C SER A 147 1.22 -14.79 12.22
N ASP A 148 1.94 -14.33 13.25
CA ASP A 148 2.04 -12.90 13.58
C ASP A 148 2.74 -12.13 12.45
N PHE A 149 3.69 -12.79 11.78
CA PHE A 149 4.38 -12.23 10.61
C PHE A 149 3.43 -11.95 9.46
N LEU A 150 2.62 -12.93 9.06
CA LEU A 150 1.65 -12.74 7.97
C LEU A 150 0.60 -11.69 8.33
N LEU A 151 0.11 -11.69 9.58
CA LEU A 151 -0.83 -10.68 10.05
C LEU A 151 -0.23 -9.27 9.95
N TYR A 152 1.00 -9.10 10.40
CA TYR A 152 1.73 -7.85 10.31
C TYR A 152 1.92 -7.37 8.86
N LEU A 153 2.31 -8.25 7.95
CA LEU A 153 2.47 -7.89 6.54
C LEU A 153 1.13 -7.47 5.91
N SER A 154 0.04 -8.16 6.22
CA SER A 154 -1.30 -7.77 5.74
C SER A 154 -1.75 -6.42 6.30
N GLU A 155 -1.43 -6.12 7.57
CA GLU A 155 -1.70 -4.79 8.15
C GLU A 155 -0.95 -3.68 7.41
N LEU A 156 0.33 -3.91 7.08
CA LEU A 156 1.13 -2.97 6.29
C LEU A 156 0.59 -2.81 4.87
N GLU A 157 0.22 -3.89 4.20
CA GLU A 157 -0.34 -3.85 2.84
C GLU A 157 -1.62 -3.01 2.76
N VAL A 158 -2.45 -3.07 3.81
CA VAL A 158 -3.66 -2.24 3.93
C VAL A 158 -3.33 -0.76 4.18
N VAL A 159 -2.27 -0.47 4.95
CA VAL A 159 -1.84 0.92 5.18
C VAL A 159 -1.21 1.53 3.93
N GLU A 160 -0.33 0.80 3.26
CA GLU A 160 0.35 1.24 2.03
C GLU A 160 -0.59 1.33 0.84
N SER A 161 -1.53 0.39 0.65
CA SER A 161 -2.57 0.55 -0.38
C SER A 161 -3.40 1.82 -0.19
N ARG A 162 -3.66 2.22 1.06
CA ARG A 162 -4.30 3.52 1.37
C ARG A 162 -3.39 4.72 1.16
N GLN A 163 -2.06 4.53 1.19
CA GLN A 163 -1.07 5.58 0.91
C GLN A 163 -0.78 5.71 -0.59
N GLU A 164 -0.73 4.62 -1.35
CA GLU A 164 -0.63 4.60 -2.82
C GLU A 164 -1.88 5.23 -3.46
N GLU A 165 -3.09 4.95 -2.94
CA GLU A 165 -4.30 5.70 -3.31
C GLU A 165 -4.19 7.21 -2.98
N LYS A 166 -3.33 7.59 -2.04
CA LYS A 166 -3.05 8.98 -1.63
C LYS A 166 -1.93 9.64 -2.44
N LEU A 167 -1.12 8.89 -3.17
CA LEU A 167 0.11 9.38 -3.84
C LEU A 167 0.10 9.27 -5.38
N SER A 168 -0.86 8.56 -6.01
CA SER A 168 -0.75 8.32 -7.46
C SER A 168 -2.03 8.43 -8.31
N SER A 169 -2.94 9.37 -8.04
CA SER A 169 -3.83 9.84 -9.12
C SER A 169 -4.43 11.21 -8.80
N ILE A 170 -3.75 12.27 -9.23
CA ILE A 170 -4.47 13.52 -9.47
C ILE A 170 -5.59 13.23 -10.46
N VAL A 171 -6.83 13.46 -10.06
CA VAL A 171 -8.01 13.20 -10.91
C VAL A 171 -8.10 14.32 -11.93
N LYS A 172 -7.96 13.99 -13.21
CA LYS A 172 -7.90 14.99 -14.30
C LYS A 172 -9.28 15.25 -14.88
N ILE A 173 -10.09 16.03 -14.16
CA ILE A 173 -11.48 16.28 -14.53
C ILE A 173 -11.60 17.05 -15.85
N GLY A 174 -10.59 17.82 -16.26
CA GLY A 174 -10.55 18.43 -17.60
C GLY A 174 -10.67 17.45 -18.74
N GLN A 175 -10.03 16.29 -18.60
CA GLN A 175 -10.04 15.24 -19.63
C GLN A 175 -11.41 14.57 -19.75
N TRP A 176 -12.29 14.72 -18.75
CA TRP A 176 -13.64 14.18 -18.80
C TRP A 176 -14.50 14.87 -19.85
N LEU A 177 -14.23 16.16 -20.15
CA LEU A 177 -14.85 16.90 -21.26
C LEU A 177 -14.47 16.31 -22.62
N GLU A 178 -13.30 15.65 -22.71
CA GLU A 178 -12.81 14.92 -23.90
C GLU A 178 -13.27 13.45 -23.92
N GLY A 179 -13.99 13.00 -22.89
CA GLY A 179 -14.51 11.63 -22.77
C GLY A 179 -13.53 10.63 -22.15
N LEU A 180 -12.35 11.07 -21.70
CA LEU A 180 -11.40 10.25 -20.96
C LEU A 180 -11.74 10.34 -19.48
N VAL A 181 -11.93 9.19 -18.81
CA VAL A 181 -12.36 9.13 -17.40
C VAL A 181 -11.34 8.37 -16.59
N ASP A 182 -10.91 8.94 -15.46
CA ASP A 182 -9.96 8.32 -14.54
C ASP A 182 -10.49 7.01 -13.96
N SER A 183 -9.56 6.09 -13.64
CA SER A 183 -9.92 4.79 -13.05
C SER A 183 -10.64 4.97 -11.71
N GLY A 184 -11.70 4.18 -11.50
CA GLY A 184 -12.54 4.27 -10.29
C GLY A 184 -13.64 5.33 -10.33
N TRP A 185 -13.69 6.16 -11.38
CA TRP A 185 -14.82 7.07 -11.64
C TRP A 185 -15.79 6.46 -12.63
N GLU A 186 -17.05 6.34 -12.23
CA GLU A 186 -18.10 5.69 -13.01
C GLU A 186 -19.33 6.59 -13.19
N ASN A 187 -20.31 6.11 -13.95
CA ASN A 187 -21.59 6.77 -14.07
C ASN A 187 -22.35 6.70 -12.72
N ILE A 188 -22.96 7.81 -12.31
CA ILE A 188 -23.67 7.92 -11.03
C ILE A 188 -24.83 6.93 -10.89
N ASP A 189 -25.41 6.47 -12.00
CA ASP A 189 -26.48 5.46 -12.02
C ASP A 189 -26.03 4.10 -11.44
N LYS A 190 -24.71 3.83 -11.39
CA LYS A 190 -24.16 2.63 -10.76
C LYS A 190 -23.98 2.75 -9.25
N LEU A 191 -23.94 3.99 -8.73
CA LEU A 191 -23.58 4.29 -7.34
C LEU A 191 -24.79 4.70 -6.51
N LEU A 192 -25.70 5.47 -7.12
CA LEU A 192 -26.84 6.07 -6.45
C LEU A 192 -28.14 5.37 -6.84
N GLN A 193 -29.09 5.33 -5.90
CA GLN A 193 -30.42 4.82 -6.17
C GLN A 193 -31.20 5.81 -7.07
N PRO A 194 -32.17 5.35 -7.87
CA PRO A 194 -32.96 6.22 -8.76
C PRO A 194 -33.65 7.40 -8.05
N GLN A 195 -33.92 7.28 -6.76
CA GLN A 195 -34.53 8.33 -5.93
C GLN A 195 -33.53 9.45 -5.57
N GLN A 196 -32.24 9.15 -5.59
CA GLN A 196 -31.13 10.08 -5.35
C GLN A 196 -30.67 10.76 -6.65
N LEU A 197 -31.00 10.19 -7.81
CA LEU A 197 -30.74 10.76 -9.13
C LEU A 197 -31.71 11.93 -9.41
N GLY A 198 -31.41 13.11 -8.85
CA GLY A 198 -32.18 14.33 -9.12
C GLY A 198 -32.12 14.76 -10.59
N LEU A 199 -33.04 15.64 -11.00
CA LEU A 199 -33.08 16.23 -12.36
C LEU A 199 -31.89 17.15 -12.68
N ALA A 200 -31.02 17.45 -11.69
CA ALA A 200 -29.92 18.41 -11.77
C ALA A 200 -28.77 18.01 -12.71
N PHE A 201 -28.76 16.79 -13.24
CA PHE A 201 -27.69 16.24 -14.09
C PHE A 201 -27.95 16.32 -15.60
N LYS A 202 -29.08 16.90 -16.03
CA LYS A 202 -29.47 17.02 -17.44
C LYS A 202 -29.13 18.39 -18.06
N GLN A 203 -27.94 18.92 -17.80
CA GLN A 203 -27.47 20.11 -18.54
C GLN A 203 -26.70 19.66 -19.79
N GLU A 204 -27.02 20.29 -20.92
CA GLU A 204 -26.22 20.18 -22.14
C GLU A 204 -24.79 20.67 -21.84
N MET A 205 -23.77 19.92 -22.27
CA MET A 205 -22.34 20.18 -21.99
C MET A 205 -21.88 20.03 -20.53
N SER A 206 -22.53 19.16 -19.77
CA SER A 206 -22.02 18.73 -18.45
C SER A 206 -21.58 17.27 -18.47
N VAL A 207 -20.52 16.96 -17.72
CA VAL A 207 -20.05 15.61 -17.47
C VAL A 207 -20.15 15.33 -15.98
N THR A 208 -20.87 14.27 -15.61
CA THR A 208 -21.01 13.85 -14.22
C THR A 208 -20.40 12.46 -14.03
N ARG A 209 -19.54 12.32 -13.03
CA ARG A 209 -18.98 11.04 -12.60
C ARG A 209 -19.06 10.93 -11.09
N GLY A 210 -19.14 9.70 -10.61
CA GLY A 210 -19.07 9.42 -9.18
C GLY A 210 -18.04 8.36 -8.87
N GLN A 211 -17.59 8.35 -7.62
CA GLN A 211 -16.71 7.35 -7.07
C GLN A 211 -17.22 6.91 -5.70
N ALA A 212 -17.28 5.60 -5.48
CA ALA A 212 -17.55 5.03 -4.16
C ALA A 212 -16.36 5.24 -3.23
N ILE A 213 -16.64 5.60 -1.99
CA ILE A 213 -15.67 5.92 -0.95
C ILE A 213 -16.12 5.25 0.35
N ASP A 214 -15.22 4.51 0.98
CA ASP A 214 -15.47 3.93 2.31
C ASP A 214 -14.70 4.71 3.39
N LEU A 215 -15.43 5.40 4.26
CA LEU A 215 -14.89 6.13 5.42
C LEU A 215 -15.17 5.32 6.69
N GLY A 216 -14.39 4.26 6.92
CA GLY A 216 -14.52 3.48 8.16
C GLY A 216 -13.46 2.40 8.34
N MET A 217 -12.75 2.44 9.47
CA MET A 217 -11.84 1.38 9.91
C MET A 217 -12.36 0.56 11.10
N GLN A 218 -13.40 0.99 11.81
CA GLN A 218 -13.93 0.24 12.96
C GLN A 218 -15.46 0.28 13.01
N LEU A 219 -16.04 -0.91 12.94
CA LEU A 219 -17.41 -1.32 13.30
C LEU A 219 -18.61 -0.74 12.53
N ASP A 220 -18.55 0.49 12.00
CA ASP A 220 -19.58 1.04 11.12
C ASP A 220 -18.96 1.49 9.79
N LYS A 221 -19.10 0.68 8.75
CA LYS A 221 -18.65 1.05 7.39
C LYS A 221 -19.56 2.16 6.86
N LEU A 222 -19.11 3.40 6.91
CA LEU A 222 -19.79 4.49 6.22
C LEU A 222 -19.34 4.52 4.75
N SER A 223 -20.17 3.95 3.88
CA SER A 223 -19.99 4.03 2.43
C SER A 223 -20.65 5.30 1.91
N LEU A 224 -19.88 6.14 1.22
CA LEU A 224 -20.30 7.39 0.60
C LEU A 224 -20.01 7.36 -0.90
N ALA A 225 -20.76 8.14 -1.67
CA ALA A 225 -20.47 8.43 -3.07
C ALA A 225 -20.03 9.89 -3.21
N LEU A 226 -18.81 10.12 -3.69
CA LEU A 226 -18.36 11.43 -4.14
C LEU A 226 -18.77 11.60 -5.59
N VAL A 227 -19.60 12.59 -5.87
CA VAL A 227 -20.08 12.94 -7.20
C VAL A 227 -19.48 14.26 -7.61
N VAL A 228 -18.88 14.29 -8.80
CA VAL A 228 -18.33 15.49 -9.41
C VAL A 228 -19.03 15.71 -10.74
N LYS A 229 -19.60 16.90 -10.88
CA LYS A 229 -20.18 17.39 -12.12
C LYS A 229 -19.36 18.59 -12.57
N ILE A 230 -18.89 18.53 -13.81
CA ILE A 230 -18.25 19.66 -14.48
C ILE A 230 -19.15 20.17 -15.60
N THR A 231 -19.23 21.48 -15.75
CA THR A 231 -19.95 22.16 -16.84
C THR A 231 -19.00 23.16 -17.46
N SER A 232 -18.89 23.16 -18.79
CA SER A 232 -18.01 24.10 -19.50
C SER A 232 -18.78 24.77 -20.62
N GLU A 233 -18.60 26.08 -20.74
CA GLU A 233 -19.12 26.86 -21.86
C GLU A 233 -18.14 26.82 -23.05
N PRO A 234 -18.63 26.85 -24.30
CA PRO A 234 -17.78 26.82 -25.47
C PRO A 234 -16.84 28.02 -25.49
N HIS A 235 -15.55 27.77 -25.68
CA HIS A 235 -14.50 28.80 -25.70
C HIS A 235 -14.22 29.50 -24.37
N SER A 236 -14.72 28.96 -23.24
CA SER A 236 -14.32 29.38 -21.90
C SER A 236 -13.10 28.57 -21.42
N GLU A 237 -12.18 29.22 -20.73
CA GLU A 237 -11.12 28.56 -19.96
C GLU A 237 -11.58 28.26 -18.51
N GLU A 238 -12.75 28.75 -18.12
CA GLU A 238 -13.39 28.55 -16.83
C GLU A 238 -14.36 27.36 -16.88
N VAL A 239 -14.26 26.48 -15.89
CA VAL A 239 -15.09 25.28 -15.72
C VAL A 239 -15.85 25.39 -14.40
N ASP A 240 -17.17 25.26 -14.46
CA ASP A 240 -18.02 25.19 -13.27
C ASP A 240 -18.02 23.76 -12.71
N ILE A 241 -17.69 23.64 -11.42
CA ILE A 241 -17.50 22.38 -10.73
C ILE A 241 -18.49 22.30 -9.57
N LEU A 242 -19.37 21.30 -9.61
CA LEU A 242 -20.27 20.92 -8.53
C LEU A 242 -19.80 19.60 -7.90
N ILE A 243 -19.51 19.65 -6.60
CA ILE A 243 -19.14 18.48 -5.80
C ILE A 243 -20.29 18.14 -4.87
N GLN A 244 -20.66 16.87 -4.81
CA GLN A 244 -21.65 16.35 -3.88
C GLN A 244 -21.13 15.10 -3.17
N VAL A 245 -21.55 14.92 -1.92
CA VAL A 245 -21.29 13.70 -1.14
C VAL A 245 -22.65 13.12 -0.76
N HIS A 246 -22.90 11.88 -1.18
CA HIS A 246 -24.14 11.13 -0.93
C HIS A 246 -23.86 9.90 -0.05
N PRO A 247 -24.81 9.44 0.76
CA PRO A 247 -24.72 8.13 1.40
C PRO A 247 -24.92 7.02 0.35
N MET A 248 -24.22 5.90 0.54
CA MET A 248 -24.44 4.67 -0.24
C MET A 248 -25.10 3.61 0.65
N GLY A 249 -26.25 3.11 0.21
CA GLY A 249 -27.04 2.10 0.95
C GLY A 249 -28.04 2.70 1.95
N GLU A 250 -27.72 3.86 2.52
CA GLU A 250 -28.60 4.65 3.39
C GLU A 250 -29.24 5.83 2.63
N ILE A 251 -30.27 6.45 3.22
CA ILE A 251 -31.00 7.59 2.61
C ILE A 251 -30.39 8.93 3.03
N THR A 252 -29.90 9.04 4.26
CA THR A 252 -29.40 10.27 4.88
C THR A 252 -27.93 10.12 5.26
N LEU A 253 -27.17 11.21 5.14
CA LEU A 253 -25.83 11.29 5.70
C LEU A 253 -25.89 11.29 7.23
N PRO A 254 -24.93 10.65 7.91
CA PRO A 254 -24.72 10.88 9.33
C PRO A 254 -24.42 12.35 9.61
N GLU A 255 -24.88 12.87 10.75
CA GLU A 255 -24.50 14.21 11.20
C GLU A 255 -22.98 14.30 11.39
N GLY A 256 -22.36 15.37 10.87
CA GLY A 256 -20.95 15.65 11.06
C GLY A 256 -20.01 15.16 9.95
N VAL A 257 -20.53 14.61 8.84
CA VAL A 257 -19.72 14.42 7.61
C VAL A 257 -19.38 15.78 7.04
N LYS A 258 -18.09 16.04 6.81
CA LYS A 258 -17.62 17.30 6.22
C LYS A 258 -17.11 17.10 4.81
N LEU A 259 -17.39 18.07 3.97
CA LEU A 259 -16.81 18.25 2.64
C LEU A 259 -16.02 19.55 2.65
N ILE A 260 -14.71 19.46 2.40
CA ILE A 260 -13.77 20.59 2.41
C ILE A 260 -13.11 20.65 1.04
N ILE A 261 -13.06 21.83 0.43
CA ILE A 261 -12.33 22.12 -0.80
C ILE A 261 -11.19 23.06 -0.43
N SER A 262 -9.96 22.69 -0.78
CA SER A 262 -8.76 23.50 -0.57
C SER A 262 -8.01 23.74 -1.86
N ASP A 263 -7.22 24.80 -1.91
CA ASP A 263 -6.29 25.06 -3.02
C ASP A 263 -5.10 24.07 -3.03
N GLU A 264 -4.15 24.29 -3.94
CA GLU A 264 -2.91 23.50 -4.02
C GLU A 264 -2.01 23.63 -2.76
N SER A 265 -2.11 24.76 -2.06
CA SER A 265 -1.33 25.04 -0.84
C SER A 265 -1.93 24.37 0.41
N GLY A 266 -3.16 23.87 0.32
CA GLY A 266 -3.92 23.27 1.40
C GLY A 266 -4.76 24.28 2.20
N GLU A 267 -4.88 25.53 1.74
CA GLU A 267 -5.77 26.53 2.31
C GLU A 267 -7.22 26.17 1.98
N THR A 268 -8.08 26.11 3.01
CA THR A 268 -9.50 25.80 2.82
C THR A 268 -10.23 26.96 2.15
N ILE A 269 -10.84 26.70 1.00
CA ILE A 269 -11.64 27.66 0.24
C ILE A 269 -13.12 27.52 0.60
N LEU A 270 -13.65 26.29 0.66
CA LEU A 270 -15.06 26.01 0.93
C LEU A 270 -15.22 24.82 1.88
N GLU A 271 -16.22 24.88 2.75
CA GLU A 271 -16.60 23.77 3.64
C GLU A 271 -18.12 23.62 3.74
N ALA A 272 -18.61 22.38 3.72
CA ALA A 272 -19.97 22.00 4.11
C ALA A 272 -19.91 20.90 5.19
N THR A 273 -20.89 20.87 6.08
CA THR A 273 -21.04 19.82 7.10
C THR A 273 -22.49 19.32 7.08
N SER A 274 -22.68 18.00 7.08
CA SER A 274 -24.00 17.38 7.12
C SER A 274 -24.63 17.54 8.50
N ARG A 275 -25.94 17.72 8.50
CA ARG A 275 -26.81 17.72 9.67
C ARG A 275 -27.72 16.50 9.59
N ASP A 276 -28.42 16.23 10.69
CA ASP A 276 -29.52 15.26 10.67
C ASP A 276 -30.48 15.53 9.51
N GLU A 277 -30.87 14.46 8.81
CA GLU A 277 -31.76 14.47 7.63
C GLU A 277 -31.15 15.00 6.31
N ASP A 278 -29.90 15.44 6.27
CA ASP A 278 -29.27 15.84 5.01
C ASP A 278 -29.04 14.60 4.11
N ASN A 279 -29.78 14.49 3.01
CA ASN A 279 -29.61 13.40 2.02
C ASN A 279 -28.27 13.50 1.27
N TRP A 280 -27.70 14.70 1.14
CA TRP A 280 -26.37 14.96 0.61
C TRP A 280 -25.87 16.32 1.07
N ILE A 281 -24.55 16.54 0.98
CA ILE A 281 -23.93 17.87 1.09
C ILE A 281 -23.27 18.23 -0.23
N GLN A 282 -23.16 19.53 -0.53
CA GLN A 282 -22.60 19.99 -1.79
C GLN A 282 -21.86 21.32 -1.69
N LYS A 283 -20.97 21.55 -2.65
CA LYS A 283 -20.31 22.83 -2.92
C LYS A 283 -20.13 23.02 -4.42
N GLU A 284 -20.21 24.27 -4.84
CA GLU A 284 -20.05 24.69 -6.23
C GLU A 284 -19.05 25.84 -6.28
N PHE A 285 -18.18 25.81 -7.26
CA PHE A 285 -17.16 26.82 -7.52
C PHE A 285 -16.71 26.70 -8.99
N SER A 286 -16.00 27.70 -9.47
CA SER A 286 -15.44 27.73 -10.83
C SER A 286 -13.92 27.75 -10.74
N ALA A 287 -13.26 27.14 -11.71
CA ALA A 287 -11.81 27.03 -11.75
C ALA A 287 -11.29 27.06 -13.20
N GLU A 288 -10.06 27.55 -13.39
CA GLU A 288 -9.43 27.64 -14.71
C GLU A 288 -8.82 26.29 -15.12
N LEU A 289 -8.69 26.04 -16.42
CA LEU A 289 -7.96 24.87 -16.93
C LEU A 289 -6.55 24.78 -16.31
N ARG A 290 -6.18 23.57 -15.88
CA ARG A 290 -4.93 23.21 -15.17
C ARG A 290 -4.83 23.68 -13.73
N GLU A 291 -5.86 24.34 -13.20
CA GLU A 291 -5.93 24.67 -11.78
C GLU A 291 -6.04 23.39 -10.95
N LYS A 292 -5.37 23.38 -9.80
CA LYS A 292 -5.33 22.24 -8.89
C LYS A 292 -6.00 22.58 -7.59
N PHE A 293 -6.79 21.64 -7.09
CA PHE A 293 -7.47 21.75 -5.82
C PHE A 293 -7.55 20.37 -5.16
N LYS A 294 -7.88 20.36 -3.88
CA LYS A 294 -8.06 19.13 -3.11
C LYS A 294 -9.46 19.06 -2.54
N ILE A 295 -10.05 17.88 -2.58
CA ILE A 295 -11.29 17.57 -1.87
C ILE A 295 -10.92 16.73 -0.66
N THR A 296 -11.29 17.19 0.52
CA THR A 296 -11.17 16.44 1.76
C THR A 296 -12.55 16.13 2.33
N ILE A 297 -12.82 14.85 2.61
CA ILE A 297 -14.02 14.37 3.27
C ILE A 297 -13.64 13.85 4.65
N THR A 298 -14.33 14.30 5.70
CA THR A 298 -14.05 13.87 7.08
C THR A 298 -15.31 13.40 7.80
N PHE A 299 -15.14 12.43 8.69
CA PHE A 299 -16.19 11.96 9.60
C PHE A 299 -15.54 11.35 10.85
N GLY A 300 -15.80 11.92 12.02
CA GLY A 300 -15.06 11.59 13.24
C GLY A 300 -13.55 11.79 13.05
N ASP A 301 -12.76 10.75 13.32
CA ASP A 301 -11.30 10.73 13.12
C ASP A 301 -10.87 10.28 11.70
N SER A 302 -11.83 9.91 10.85
CA SER A 302 -11.54 9.46 9.48
C SER A 302 -11.42 10.65 8.55
N ILE A 303 -10.35 10.66 7.74
CA ILE A 303 -10.05 11.71 6.77
C ILE A 303 -9.65 11.06 5.45
N LEU A 304 -10.33 11.45 4.38
CA LEU A 304 -9.95 11.14 3.00
C LEU A 304 -9.67 12.44 2.26
N THR A 305 -8.53 12.53 1.58
CA THR A 305 -8.18 13.65 0.72
C THR A 305 -7.85 13.14 -0.68
N LYS A 306 -8.35 13.82 -1.71
CA LYS A 306 -8.08 13.53 -3.14
C LYS A 306 -7.66 14.83 -3.83
N ASP A 307 -6.64 14.74 -4.70
CA ASP A 307 -6.17 15.85 -5.52
C ASP A 307 -6.84 15.83 -6.90
N PHE A 308 -7.16 17.01 -7.43
CA PHE A 308 -7.85 17.21 -8.71
C PHE A 308 -7.10 18.24 -9.56
N GLU A 309 -7.17 18.07 -10.88
CA GLU A 309 -6.70 19.02 -11.89
C GLU A 309 -7.81 19.25 -12.92
N VAL A 310 -8.16 20.52 -13.12
CA VAL A 310 -9.15 20.98 -14.11
C VAL A 310 -8.60 20.93 -15.52
#